data_AF-A0AAW9X8Q4-F1
#
_entry.id   AF-A0AAW9X8Q4-F1
#
_cell.length_a   1.000
_cell.length_b   1.000
_cell.length_c   1.000
_cell.angle_alpha   90.00
_cell.angle_beta   90.00
_cell.angle_gamma   90.00
#
_symmetry.space_group_name_H-M   'P 1'
#
loop_
_entity.id
_entity.type
_entity.pdbx_description
1 polymer ?
#
loop_
_entity_poly.entity_id
_entity_poly.type
_entity_poly.pdbx_seq_one_letter_code
_entity_poly.pdbx_strand_id
1 'polypeptide(L)'
;MGLAECGELLGLPKLTIPAPYSITNMREYLLGDRAGFEAYALRDAEIAVRYALQVRNFCARELMIDRVPATIGAMAVSRFTKTLKENNMSPEVCLGTHIKTRELWLTEIQAFRTIKNPASVPSRELFETFPINCYHGGRNECFMMGVT
;
A
#
# COMPACT_ATOMS: atom_id res chain seq x y z
N MET A 1 1.04 -4.84 11.06
CA MET A 1 2.49 -4.94 11.27
C MET A 1 2.99 -3.67 11.92
N GLY A 2 3.63 -3.76 13.08
CA GLY A 2 4.16 -2.62 13.84
C GLY A 2 5.66 -2.42 13.66
N LEU A 3 6.19 -1.30 14.16
CA LEU A 3 7.62 -0.98 14.05
C LEU A 3 8.52 -2.00 14.79
N ALA A 4 8.04 -2.58 15.89
CA ALA A 4 8.78 -3.60 16.62
C ALA A 4 9.00 -4.86 15.76
N GLU A 5 7.96 -5.34 15.08
CA GLU A 5 8.05 -6.47 14.15
C GLU A 5 8.96 -6.15 12.96
N CYS A 6 8.93 -4.92 12.43
CA CYS A 6 9.92 -4.48 11.43
C CYS A 6 11.35 -4.61 11.94
N GLY A 7 11.59 -4.22 13.20
CA GLY A 7 12.89 -4.31 13.86
C GLY A 7 13.37 -5.76 13.99
N GLU A 8 12.48 -6.68 14.38
CA GLU A 8 12.78 -8.11 14.46
C GLU A 8 13.17 -8.70 13.09
N LEU A 9 12.40 -8.38 12.04
CA LEU A 9 12.71 -8.80 10.67
C LEU A 9 14.07 -8.30 10.17
N LEU A 10 14.50 -7.13 10.64
CA LEU A 10 15.80 -6.53 10.31
C LEU A 10 16.95 -7.02 11.21
N GLY A 11 16.67 -7.83 12.24
CA GLY A 11 17.65 -8.17 13.29
C GLY A 11 18.08 -6.95 14.13
N LEU A 12 17.28 -5.89 14.13
CA LEU A 12 17.55 -4.62 14.79
C LEU A 12 16.38 -4.30 15.74
N PRO A 13 16.30 -4.97 16.90
CA PRO A 13 15.16 -4.85 17.78
C PRO A 13 14.97 -3.41 18.27
N LYS A 14 13.70 -3.04 18.45
CA LYS A 14 13.30 -1.76 19.00
C LYS A 14 13.73 -1.67 20.48
N LEU A 15 14.17 -0.49 20.91
CA LEU A 15 14.53 -0.25 22.30
C LEU A 15 13.28 -0.19 23.19
N THR A 16 13.38 -0.72 24.41
CA THR A 16 12.34 -0.62 25.42
C THR A 16 12.49 0.67 26.21
N ILE A 17 11.38 1.32 26.54
CA ILE A 17 11.37 2.49 27.41
C ILE A 17 11.47 2.01 28.87
N PRO A 18 12.46 2.47 29.65
CA PRO A 18 12.62 2.04 31.03
C PRO A 18 11.59 2.70 31.95
N ALA A 19 11.18 2.01 33.02
CA ALA A 19 10.37 2.59 34.08
C ALA A 19 11.15 3.73 34.79
N PRO A 20 10.49 4.82 35.24
CA PRO A 20 9.04 5.04 35.30
C PRO A 20 8.42 5.63 34.02
N TYR A 21 9.19 5.75 32.94
CA TYR A 21 8.73 6.42 31.71
C TYR A 21 7.79 5.55 30.87
N SER A 22 6.97 6.19 30.04
CA SER A 22 5.97 5.52 29.19
C SER A 22 5.88 6.16 27.81
N ILE A 23 5.53 5.35 26.80
CA ILE A 23 5.23 5.82 25.44
C ILE A 23 4.07 6.84 25.40
N THR A 24 3.16 6.77 26.35
CA THR A 24 2.03 7.70 26.46
C THR A 24 2.45 9.09 26.95
N ASN A 25 3.62 9.23 27.59
CA ASN A 25 4.12 10.50 28.11
C ASN A 25 5.63 10.67 27.88
N MET A 26 6.01 10.81 26.61
CA MET A 26 7.41 10.95 26.19
C MET A 26 8.08 12.25 26.68
N ARG A 27 7.31 13.24 27.14
CA ARG A 27 7.85 14.49 27.67
C ARG A 27 8.60 14.28 28.98
N GLU A 28 8.08 13.42 29.86
CA GLU A 28 8.77 13.06 31.10
C GLU A 28 10.07 12.30 30.81
N TYR A 29 10.05 11.42 29.81
CA TYR A 29 11.25 10.70 29.40
C TYR A 29 12.34 11.66 28.91
N LEU A 30 11.99 12.61 28.05
CA LEU A 30 12.93 13.61 27.54
C LEU A 30 13.54 14.48 28.66
N LEU A 31 12.74 14.86 29.67
CA LEU A 31 13.20 15.69 30.78
C LEU A 31 14.06 14.91 31.78
N GLY A 32 13.72 13.65 32.05
CA GLY A 32 14.41 12.83 33.05
C GLY A 32 15.65 12.11 32.51
N ASP A 33 15.60 11.61 31.27
CA ASP A 33 16.70 10.92 30.60
C ASP A 33 16.68 11.24 29.09
N ARG A 34 17.27 12.38 28.75
CA ARG A 34 17.39 12.84 27.37
C ARG A 34 18.17 11.88 26.48
N ALA A 35 19.24 11.28 27.00
CA ALA A 35 20.11 10.41 26.21
C ALA A 35 19.39 9.12 25.81
N GLY A 36 18.66 8.51 26.75
CA GLY A 36 17.81 7.36 26.47
C GLY A 36 16.68 7.69 25.48
N PHE A 37 16.03 8.84 25.66
CA PHE A 37 14.99 9.31 24.73
C PHE A 37 15.52 9.47 23.31
N GLU A 38 16.67 10.13 23.13
CA GLU A 38 17.30 10.33 21.83
C GLU A 38 17.72 8.99 21.20
N ALA A 39 18.28 8.07 21.98
CA ALA A 39 18.64 6.73 21.51
C ALA A 39 17.42 5.92 21.04
N TYR A 40 16.30 5.97 21.77
CA TYR A 40 15.04 5.34 21.38
C TYR A 40 14.49 5.93 20.08
N ALA A 41 14.45 7.27 19.97
CA ALA A 41 13.96 7.95 18.78
C ALA A 41 14.82 7.67 17.53
N LEU A 42 16.15 7.66 17.70
CA LEU A 42 17.09 7.29 16.65
C LEU A 42 16.91 5.85 16.20
N ARG A 43 16.72 4.90 17.13
CA ARG A 43 16.45 3.50 16.80
C ARG A 43 15.17 3.35 15.98
N ASP A 44 14.09 4.02 16.38
CA ASP A 44 12.81 3.96 15.65
C ASP A 44 12.96 4.50 14.21
N ALA A 45 13.65 5.64 14.04
CA ALA A 45 13.93 6.21 12.73
C ALA A 45 14.84 5.29 11.88
N GLU A 46 15.84 4.68 12.50
CA GLU A 46 16.73 3.73 11.85
C GLU A 46 15.98 2.49 11.32
N ILE A 47 15.11 1.89 12.15
CA ILE A 47 14.25 0.76 11.74
C ILE A 47 13.41 1.16 10.53
N ALA A 48 12.74 2.32 10.59
CA ALA A 48 11.88 2.79 9.52
C ALA A 48 12.64 2.95 8.19
N VAL A 49 13.81 3.60 8.21
CA VAL A 49 14.62 3.82 7.01
C VAL A 49 15.19 2.51 6.46
N ARG A 50 15.75 1.66 7.32
CA ARG A 50 16.31 0.37 6.90
C ARG A 50 15.24 -0.53 6.29
N TYR A 51 14.05 -0.57 6.88
CA TYR A 51 12.92 -1.33 6.35
C TYR A 51 12.48 -0.78 4.98
N ALA A 52 12.34 0.54 4.84
CA ALA A 52 12.00 1.16 3.56
C ALA A 52 13.03 0.87 2.46
N LEU A 53 14.32 0.86 2.80
CA LEU A 53 15.38 0.48 1.86
C LEU A 53 15.27 -0.99 1.45
N GLN A 54 14.94 -1.89 2.37
CA GLN A 54 14.71 -3.30 2.07
C GLN A 54 13.49 -3.48 1.15
N VAL A 55 12.38 -2.79 1.41
CA VAL A 55 11.20 -2.78 0.54
C VAL A 55 11.55 -2.24 -0.84
N ARG A 56 12.33 -1.16 -0.93
CA ARG A 56 12.81 -0.63 -2.21
C ARG A 56 13.62 -1.65 -2.98
N ASN A 57 14.53 -2.35 -2.31
CA ASN A 57 15.35 -3.39 -2.93
C ASN A 57 14.49 -4.57 -3.40
N PHE A 58 13.50 -4.98 -2.61
CA PHE A 58 12.54 -6.01 -2.98
C PHE A 58 11.72 -5.62 -4.21
N CYS A 59 11.19 -4.38 -4.24
CA CYS A 59 10.49 -3.85 -5.42
C CYS A 59 11.35 -3.91 -6.68
N ALA A 60 12.61 -3.47 -6.59
CA ALA A 60 13.50 -3.42 -7.74
C ALA A 60 13.96 -4.82 -8.21
N ARG A 61 14.32 -5.71 -7.27
CA ARG A 61 14.93 -7.02 -7.59
C ARG A 61 13.90 -8.11 -7.86
N GLU A 62 12.90 -8.23 -7.01
CA GLU A 62 11.93 -9.34 -7.07
C GLU A 62 10.71 -8.99 -7.91
N LEU A 63 10.19 -7.77 -7.76
CA LEU A 63 8.99 -7.34 -8.48
C LEU A 63 9.31 -6.63 -9.81
N MET A 64 10.57 -6.26 -10.02
CA MET A 64 11.03 -5.46 -11.16
C MET A 64 10.23 -4.16 -11.30
N ILE A 65 9.95 -3.47 -10.20
CA ILE A 65 9.25 -2.18 -10.17
C ILE A 65 10.28 -1.08 -9.90
N ASP A 66 10.36 -0.09 -10.79
CA ASP A 66 11.39 0.96 -10.72
C ASP A 66 11.19 1.94 -9.55
N ARG A 67 9.93 2.20 -9.18
CA ARG A 67 9.57 3.13 -8.10
C ARG A 67 8.70 2.42 -7.07
N VAL A 68 9.04 2.57 -5.80
CA VAL A 68 8.23 2.05 -4.69
C VAL A 68 6.87 2.77 -4.67
N PRO A 69 5.76 2.04 -4.83
CA PRO A 69 4.43 2.65 -4.75
C PRO A 69 4.08 3.01 -3.30
N ALA A 70 3.15 3.95 -3.14
CA ALA A 70 2.79 4.47 -1.82
C ALA A 70 2.13 3.43 -0.89
N THR A 71 1.54 2.39 -1.46
CA THR A 71 0.85 1.32 -0.72
C THR A 71 1.20 -0.05 -1.27
N ILE A 72 1.05 -1.09 -0.44
CA ILE A 72 1.20 -2.49 -0.86
C ILE A 72 0.20 -2.84 -1.96
N GLY A 73 -1.03 -2.33 -1.90
CA GLY A 73 -2.02 -2.53 -2.96
C GLY A 73 -1.57 -1.93 -4.30
N ALA A 74 -1.02 -0.71 -4.29
CA ALA A 74 -0.46 -0.10 -5.49
C ALA A 74 0.76 -0.87 -6.02
N MET A 75 1.57 -1.46 -5.12
CA MET A 75 2.68 -2.35 -5.47
C MET A 75 2.20 -3.59 -6.24
N ALA A 76 1.15 -4.25 -5.76
CA ALA A 76 0.53 -5.38 -6.44
C ALA A 76 0.00 -4.98 -7.83
N VAL A 77 -0.71 -3.86 -7.94
CA VAL A 77 -1.22 -3.35 -9.22
C VAL A 77 -0.09 -3.01 -10.19
N SER A 78 0.99 -2.40 -9.71
CA SER A 78 2.17 -2.11 -10.53
C SER A 78 2.82 -3.38 -11.08
N ARG A 79 3.00 -4.41 -10.25
CA ARG A 79 3.51 -5.71 -10.70
C ARG A 79 2.57 -6.35 -11.72
N PHE A 80 1.28 -6.41 -11.42
CA PHE A 80 0.27 -6.97 -12.31
C PHE A 80 0.26 -6.30 -13.68
N THR A 81 0.24 -4.97 -13.71
CA THR A 81 0.27 -4.19 -14.96
C THR A 81 1.55 -4.44 -15.75
N LYS A 82 2.69 -4.59 -15.07
CA LYS A 82 3.96 -4.95 -15.72
C LYS A 82 3.90 -6.34 -16.35
N THR A 83 3.38 -7.33 -15.62
CA THR A 83 3.19 -8.69 -16.14
C THR A 83 2.28 -8.72 -17.37
N LEU A 84 1.19 -7.94 -17.40
CA LEU A 84 0.36 -7.85 -18.61
C LEU A 84 1.15 -7.32 -19.81
N LYS A 85 1.95 -6.26 -19.63
CA LYS A 85 2.80 -5.71 -20.69
C LYS A 85 3.83 -6.72 -21.19
N GLU A 86 4.48 -7.45 -20.29
CA GLU A 86 5.45 -8.51 -20.62
C GLU A 86 4.80 -9.63 -21.47
N ASN A 87 3.49 -9.86 -21.30
CA ASN A 87 2.71 -10.82 -22.08
C ASN A 87 1.98 -10.22 -23.30
N ASN A 88 2.32 -8.98 -23.70
CA ASN A 88 1.66 -8.25 -24.79
C ASN A 88 0.13 -8.10 -24.63
N MET A 89 -0.33 -8.06 -23.38
CA MET A 89 -1.74 -7.81 -23.04
C MET A 89 -1.93 -6.41 -22.49
N SER A 90 -3.06 -5.78 -22.83
CA SER A 90 -3.44 -4.51 -22.22
C SER A 90 -4.30 -4.73 -20.97
N PRO A 91 -4.21 -3.85 -19.95
CA PRO A 91 -5.09 -3.89 -18.78
C PRO A 91 -6.57 -3.81 -19.15
N GLU A 92 -6.92 -3.06 -20.19
CA GLU A 92 -8.28 -2.90 -20.68
C GLU A 92 -8.86 -4.21 -21.17
N VAL A 93 -8.09 -4.97 -21.95
CA VAL A 93 -8.49 -6.30 -22.42
C VAL A 93 -8.66 -7.27 -21.25
N CYS A 94 -7.69 -7.30 -20.33
CA CYS A 94 -7.72 -8.22 -19.19
C CYS A 94 -8.88 -7.93 -18.24
N LEU A 95 -9.19 -6.65 -18.01
CA LEU A 95 -10.24 -6.22 -17.11
C LEU A 95 -11.60 -6.05 -17.80
N GLY A 96 -11.71 -6.20 -19.12
CA GLY A 96 -12.96 -5.95 -19.85
C GLY A 96 -13.40 -4.48 -19.73
N THR A 97 -12.47 -3.55 -19.93
CA THR A 97 -12.74 -2.11 -19.96
C THR A 97 -12.34 -1.50 -21.31
N HIS A 98 -12.74 -0.26 -21.55
CA HIS A 98 -12.32 0.55 -22.69
C HIS A 98 -12.22 2.02 -22.27
N ILE A 99 -11.47 2.83 -23.01
CA ILE A 99 -11.34 4.26 -22.72
C ILE A 99 -12.48 5.02 -23.41
N LYS A 100 -13.42 5.55 -22.63
CA LYS A 100 -14.40 6.54 -23.12
C LYS A 100 -13.75 7.92 -23.12
N THR A 101 -13.76 8.57 -24.28
CA THR A 101 -13.24 9.93 -24.46
C THR A 101 -14.42 10.91 -24.53
N ARG A 102 -14.36 11.99 -23.75
CA ARG A 102 -15.34 13.09 -23.82
C ARG A 102 -14.62 14.43 -23.85
N GLU A 103 -15.18 15.39 -24.55
CA GLU A 103 -14.69 16.77 -24.55
C GLU A 103 -15.50 17.59 -23.56
N LEU A 104 -14.80 18.33 -22.72
CA LEU A 104 -15.40 19.23 -21.73
C LEU A 104 -14.99 20.65 -22.07
N TRP A 105 -15.96 21.52 -22.28
CA TRP A 105 -15.71 22.95 -22.43
C TRP A 105 -15.34 23.54 -21.08
N LEU A 106 -14.16 24.16 -20.98
CA LEU A 106 -13.70 24.86 -19.79
C LEU A 106 -13.92 26.37 -19.99
N THR A 107 -14.95 26.89 -19.32
CA THR A 107 -15.34 28.30 -19.42
C THR A 107 -14.22 29.26 -18.98
N GLU A 108 -13.39 28.87 -18.01
CA GLU A 108 -12.29 29.70 -17.49
C GLU A 108 -11.20 30.00 -18.52
N ILE A 109 -10.90 29.03 -19.39
CA ILE A 109 -9.84 29.13 -20.41
C ILE A 109 -10.41 29.25 -21.83
N GLN A 110 -11.74 29.28 -21.98
CA GLN A 110 -12.46 29.32 -23.26
C GLN A 110 -11.93 28.27 -24.26
N ALA A 111 -11.71 27.04 -23.77
CA ALA A 111 -11.13 25.97 -24.56
C ALA A 111 -11.74 24.60 -24.23
N PHE A 112 -11.65 23.67 -25.17
CA PHE A 112 -12.01 22.27 -24.96
C PHE A 112 -10.88 21.51 -24.26
N ARG A 113 -11.24 20.69 -23.28
CA ARG A 113 -10.36 19.70 -22.66
C ARG A 113 -10.89 18.30 -22.92
N THR A 114 -10.09 17.47 -23.58
CA THR A 114 -10.37 16.06 -23.76
C THR A 114 -10.08 15.30 -22.47
N ILE A 115 -11.08 14.56 -21.97
CA ILE A 115 -10.98 13.70 -20.78
C ILE A 115 -11.15 12.26 -21.24
N LYS A 116 -10.25 11.40 -20.76
CA LYS A 116 -10.25 9.96 -21.03
C LYS A 116 -10.51 9.22 -19.72
N ASN A 117 -11.62 8.48 -19.66
CA ASN A 117 -11.98 7.69 -18.49
C ASN A 117 -12.14 6.21 -18.86
N PRO A 118 -11.64 5.27 -18.05
CA PRO A 118 -11.94 3.87 -18.23
C PRO A 118 -13.44 3.61 -17.95
N ALA A 119 -14.07 2.80 -18.79
CA ALA A 119 -15.45 2.33 -18.64
C ALA A 119 -15.54 0.83 -18.94
N SER A 120 -16.44 0.13 -18.27
CA SER A 120 -16.71 -1.29 -18.54
C SER A 120 -17.20 -1.48 -19.99
N VAL A 121 -16.81 -2.59 -20.63
CA VAL A 121 -17.42 -2.98 -21.92
C VAL A 121 -18.87 -3.45 -21.68
N PRO A 122 -19.79 -3.35 -22.66
CA PRO A 122 -21.19 -3.71 -22.44
C PRO A 122 -21.42 -5.12 -21.89
N SER A 123 -20.63 -6.11 -22.35
CA SER A 123 -20.72 -7.47 -21.84
C SER A 123 -20.33 -7.56 -20.36
N ARG A 124 -19.35 -6.78 -19.89
CA ARG A 124 -19.01 -6.70 -18.46
C ARG A 124 -20.14 -6.03 -17.69
N GLU A 125 -20.67 -4.90 -18.18
CA GLU A 125 -21.76 -4.17 -17.51
C GLU A 125 -22.99 -5.06 -17.26
N LEU A 126 -23.34 -5.93 -18.21
CA LEU A 126 -24.47 -6.87 -18.08
C LEU A 126 -24.32 -7.85 -16.92
N PHE A 127 -23.09 -8.26 -16.61
CA PHE A 127 -22.82 -9.29 -15.61
C PHE A 127 -22.17 -8.77 -14.34
N GLU A 128 -21.67 -7.54 -14.29
CA GLU A 128 -20.84 -7.01 -13.19
C GLU A 128 -21.62 -6.87 -11.87
N THR A 129 -22.91 -6.56 -11.92
CA THR A 129 -23.73 -6.39 -10.71
C THR A 129 -23.84 -7.68 -9.89
N PHE A 130 -23.96 -8.84 -10.54
CA PHE A 130 -24.11 -10.12 -9.86
C PHE A 130 -22.90 -10.50 -8.98
N PRO A 131 -21.66 -10.60 -9.50
CA PRO A 131 -20.48 -10.90 -8.71
C PRO A 131 -20.17 -9.81 -7.68
N ILE A 132 -20.49 -8.53 -7.94
CA ILE A 132 -20.39 -7.48 -6.92
C ILE A 132 -21.30 -7.80 -5.73
N ASN A 133 -22.57 -8.16 -5.98
CA ASN A 133 -23.51 -8.51 -4.93
C ASN A 133 -23.12 -9.79 -4.17
N CYS A 134 -22.36 -10.68 -4.82
CA CYS A 134 -21.83 -11.90 -4.21
C CYS A 134 -20.42 -11.73 -3.61
N TYR A 135 -19.81 -10.54 -3.71
CA TYR A 135 -18.48 -10.30 -3.17
C TYR A 135 -18.57 -10.12 -1.65
N HIS A 136 -18.49 -11.24 -0.95
CA HIS A 136 -18.42 -11.29 0.50
C HIS A 136 -16.97 -11.53 0.94
N GLY A 137 -16.58 -10.95 2.07
CA GLY A 137 -15.27 -11.20 2.67
C GLY A 137 -15.12 -12.64 3.17
N GLY A 138 -13.95 -12.94 3.75
CA GLY A 138 -13.71 -14.24 4.38
C GLY A 138 -14.73 -14.55 5.48
N ARG A 139 -15.19 -15.81 5.55
CA ARG A 139 -16.08 -16.28 6.62
C ARG A 139 -15.29 -16.38 7.92
N ASN A 140 -15.71 -15.67 8.96
CA ASN A 140 -15.05 -15.64 10.27
C ASN A 140 -15.34 -16.90 11.13
N GLU A 141 -15.71 -18.01 10.51
CA GLU A 141 -16.07 -19.25 11.23
C GLU A 141 -14.86 -19.91 11.90
N CYS A 142 -13.65 -19.59 11.44
CA CYS A 142 -12.40 -20.02 12.07
C CYS A 142 -12.24 -19.51 13.52
N PHE A 143 -12.93 -18.43 13.92
CA PHE A 143 -12.98 -17.99 15.32
C PHE A 143 -13.95 -18.80 16.19
N MET A 144 -14.86 -19.57 15.57
CA MET A 144 -15.88 -20.35 16.26
C MET A 144 -15.55 -21.85 16.31
N MET A 145 -14.97 -22.40 15.23
CA MET A 145 -14.70 -23.84 15.09
C MET A 145 -13.20 -24.20 15.15
N GLY A 146 -12.32 -23.22 15.29
CA GLY A 146 -10.87 -23.42 15.19
C GLY A 146 -10.40 -23.68 13.75
N VAL A 147 -9.10 -23.88 13.59
CA VAL A 147 -8.50 -24.27 12.31
C VAL A 147 -8.72 -25.78 12.13
N THR A 148 -9.61 -26.17 11.22
CA THR A 148 -9.71 -27.57 10.76
C THR A 148 -8.51 -27.94 9.91
#